data_AF-A0A2D0AMX4-F1
#
_entry.id   AF-A0A2D0AMX4-F1
#
_cell.length_a   1.000
_cell.length_b   1.000
_cell.length_c   1.000
_cell.angle_alpha   90.00
_cell.angle_beta   90.00
_cell.angle_gamma   90.00
#
_symmetry.space_group_name_H-M   'P 1'
#
loop_
_entity.id
_entity.type
_entity.pdbx_description
1 polymer ?
#
loop_
_entity_poly.entity_id
_entity_poly.type
_entity_poly.pdbx_seq_one_letter_code
_entity_poly.pdbx_strand_id
1 'polypeptide(L)'
;MSLFKEIRLSVEMSFATLETTLAVHFGIPPDDYGKFRARIKQLQRLGFPPGVNVGRGTKFAYTVDHFLQSGIALELLNSGLTGKLVTDLVTEHWQKIGAGIWAAHDRSPRNPWSEHRGPDVHLDIEVQGLKNSDGKFARIQVEDDYSRLEPIFSVGRQRCVVSVNLTAFSNDILENLFKVGQFSEYSVQNAIKKYGKIIPELKSPSFLNKGFEWYRVGLFDSGGNDLSHG
;
A
#
# COMPACT_ATOMS: atom_id res chain seq x y z
N MET A 1 -19.82 -28.38 -15.18
CA MET A 1 -19.04 -27.68 -14.13
C MET A 1 -17.69 -27.23 -14.71
N SER A 2 -17.72 -26.25 -15.62
CA SER A 2 -16.53 -25.68 -16.27
C SER A 2 -16.72 -24.16 -16.32
N LEU A 3 -16.55 -23.52 -15.16
CA LEU A 3 -16.82 -22.09 -14.92
C LEU A 3 -15.65 -21.38 -14.23
N PHE A 4 -14.46 -21.98 -14.30
CA PHE A 4 -13.19 -21.40 -13.83
C PHE A 4 -12.12 -21.40 -14.94
N LYS A 5 -12.55 -21.21 -16.19
CA LYS A 5 -11.67 -20.60 -17.20
C LYS A 5 -11.79 -19.07 -17.06
N GLU A 6 -11.61 -18.59 -15.82
CA GLU A 6 -11.30 -17.20 -15.55
C GLU A 6 -10.09 -16.90 -16.42
N ILE A 7 -10.30 -16.06 -17.43
CA ILE A 7 -9.22 -15.59 -18.28
C ILE A 7 -8.25 -14.92 -17.33
N ARG A 8 -7.14 -15.61 -17.02
CA ARG A 8 -6.01 -15.06 -16.30
C ARG A 8 -5.42 -13.97 -17.17
N LEU A 9 -6.05 -12.80 -17.16
CA LEU A 9 -5.40 -11.51 -17.41
C LEU A 9 -4.53 -11.17 -16.18
N SER A 10 -3.88 -12.17 -15.56
CA SER A 10 -2.83 -11.93 -14.59
C SER A 10 -1.64 -11.47 -15.41
N VAL A 11 -1.55 -10.16 -15.62
CA VAL A 11 -0.36 -9.61 -16.23
C VAL A 11 0.76 -9.77 -15.20
N GLU A 12 1.79 -10.47 -15.63
CA GLU A 12 2.92 -10.87 -14.82
C GLU A 12 4.13 -9.98 -15.16
N MET A 13 4.92 -9.61 -14.15
CA MET A 13 6.17 -8.87 -14.31
C MET A 13 7.36 -9.64 -13.76
N SER A 14 8.52 -9.34 -14.35
CA SER A 14 9.80 -9.80 -13.82
C SER A 14 10.17 -9.03 -12.54
N PHE A 15 11.09 -9.60 -11.75
CA PHE A 15 11.67 -8.89 -10.61
C PHE A 15 12.33 -7.56 -11.00
N ALA A 16 13.03 -7.52 -12.14
CA ALA A 16 13.70 -6.30 -12.60
C ALA A 16 12.71 -5.18 -12.94
N THR A 17 11.56 -5.54 -13.52
CA THR A 17 10.48 -4.59 -13.79
C THR A 17 9.86 -4.07 -12.49
N LEU A 18 9.54 -4.97 -11.54
CA LEU A 18 9.02 -4.57 -10.23
C LEU A 18 9.99 -3.63 -9.51
N GLU A 19 11.28 -3.98 -9.46
CA GLU A 19 12.32 -3.19 -8.83
C GLU A 19 12.44 -1.80 -9.46
N THR A 20 12.52 -1.72 -10.79
CA THR A 20 12.71 -0.45 -11.50
C THR A 20 11.51 0.46 -11.29
N THR A 21 10.29 -0.07 -11.41
CA THR A 21 9.07 0.72 -11.24
C THR A 21 8.95 1.25 -9.81
N LEU A 22 9.25 0.42 -8.80
CA LEU A 22 9.24 0.86 -7.41
C LEU A 22 10.36 1.88 -7.14
N ALA A 23 11.56 1.70 -7.70
CA ALA A 23 12.67 2.63 -7.52
C ALA A 23 12.30 4.03 -8.05
N VAL A 24 11.66 4.10 -9.23
CA VAL A 24 11.13 5.36 -9.79
C VAL A 24 10.07 5.97 -8.87
N HIS A 25 9.14 5.16 -8.36
CA HIS A 25 8.10 5.64 -7.46
C HIS A 25 8.64 6.24 -6.15
N PHE A 26 9.65 5.59 -5.56
CA PHE A 26 10.31 6.07 -4.34
C PHE A 26 11.40 7.12 -4.60
N GLY A 27 11.62 7.54 -5.86
CA GLY A 27 12.63 8.54 -6.21
C GLY A 27 14.06 8.10 -5.89
N ILE A 28 14.34 6.81 -5.94
CA ILE A 28 15.67 6.27 -5.62
C ILE A 28 16.64 6.66 -6.73
N PRO A 29 17.81 7.26 -6.43
CA PRO A 29 18.81 7.57 -7.44
C PRO A 29 19.52 6.28 -7.92
N PRO A 30 20.04 6.23 -9.16
CA PRO A 30 20.69 5.04 -9.72
C PRO A 30 21.80 4.45 -8.84
N ASP A 31 22.58 5.31 -8.17
CA ASP A 31 23.69 4.91 -7.30
C ASP A 31 23.22 4.13 -6.05
N ASP A 32 21.96 4.32 -5.63
CA ASP A 32 21.37 3.67 -4.46
C ASP A 32 20.49 2.45 -4.81
N TYR A 33 20.39 2.07 -6.09
CA TYR A 33 19.61 0.90 -6.52
C TYR A 33 20.02 -0.38 -5.80
N GLY A 34 21.32 -0.53 -5.50
CA GLY A 34 21.83 -1.68 -4.73
C GLY A 34 21.23 -1.77 -3.31
N LYS A 35 21.10 -0.64 -2.61
CA LYS A 35 20.50 -0.57 -1.27
C LYS A 35 19.00 -0.83 -1.34
N PHE A 36 18.32 -0.24 -2.32
CA PHE A 36 16.88 -0.45 -2.52
C PHE A 36 16.55 -1.91 -2.86
N ARG A 37 17.32 -2.54 -3.76
CA ARG A 37 17.25 -3.97 -4.06
C ARG A 37 17.36 -4.82 -2.80
N ALA A 38 18.28 -4.47 -1.90
CA ALA A 38 18.49 -5.20 -0.66
C ALA A 38 17.26 -5.15 0.26
N ARG A 39 16.56 -4.00 0.34
CA ARG A 39 15.29 -3.87 1.08
C ARG A 39 14.19 -4.76 0.50
N ILE A 40 14.02 -4.79 -0.83
CA ILE A 40 13.05 -5.69 -1.46
C ILE A 40 13.41 -7.16 -1.20
N LYS A 41 14.69 -7.54 -1.32
CA LYS A 41 15.15 -8.89 -1.00
C LYS A 41 14.97 -9.26 0.47
N GLN A 42 15.05 -8.31 1.38
CA GLN A 42 14.75 -8.54 2.79
C GLN A 42 13.27 -8.95 2.98
N LEU A 43 12.33 -8.27 2.31
CA LEU A 43 10.92 -8.68 2.29
C LEU A 43 10.73 -10.09 1.71
N GLN A 44 11.41 -10.41 0.61
CA GLN A 44 11.35 -11.75 0.00
C GLN A 44 11.83 -12.86 0.92
N ARG A 45 12.89 -12.62 1.71
CA ARG A 45 13.37 -13.57 2.72
C ARG A 45 12.33 -13.84 3.81
N LEU A 46 11.45 -12.87 4.07
CA LEU A 46 10.28 -13.04 4.96
C LEU A 46 9.10 -13.74 4.26
N GLY A 47 9.24 -14.15 3.00
CA GLY A 47 8.17 -14.78 2.23
C GLY A 47 7.17 -13.79 1.66
N PHE A 48 7.55 -12.52 1.53
CA PHE A 48 6.68 -11.45 1.08
C PHE A 48 7.12 -10.87 -0.29
N PRO A 49 6.19 -10.59 -1.22
CA PRO A 49 4.77 -10.91 -1.15
C PRO A 49 4.53 -12.44 -1.16
N PRO A 50 3.34 -12.92 -0.73
CA PRO A 50 3.08 -14.35 -0.59
C PRO A 50 3.40 -15.16 -1.85
N GLY A 51 4.06 -16.30 -1.67
CA GLY A 51 4.40 -17.21 -2.77
C GLY A 51 5.72 -16.92 -3.50
N VAL A 52 6.43 -15.83 -3.16
CA VAL A 52 7.69 -15.45 -3.83
C VAL A 52 8.84 -16.48 -3.70
N ASN A 53 8.79 -17.33 -2.66
CA ASN A 53 9.79 -18.35 -2.38
C ASN A 53 9.53 -19.66 -3.16
N VAL A 54 9.71 -19.63 -4.49
CA VAL A 54 9.44 -20.76 -5.41
C VAL A 54 10.56 -21.82 -5.52
N GLY A 55 11.52 -21.82 -4.61
CA GLY A 55 12.66 -22.76 -4.63
C GLY A 55 13.76 -22.38 -5.63
N ARG A 56 14.78 -23.25 -5.78
CA ARG A 56 15.94 -22.99 -6.66
C ARG A 56 15.56 -23.16 -8.13
N GLY A 57 16.00 -22.22 -8.98
CA GLY A 57 15.92 -22.33 -10.44
C GLY A 57 14.62 -21.84 -11.07
N THR A 58 13.55 -21.69 -10.27
CA THR A 58 12.27 -21.15 -10.76
C THR A 58 12.26 -19.63 -10.63
N LYS A 59 11.96 -18.92 -11.73
CA LYS A 59 11.71 -17.48 -11.67
C LYS A 59 10.28 -17.25 -11.18
N PHE A 60 10.14 -16.43 -10.14
CA PHE A 60 8.82 -15.99 -9.70
C PHE A 60 8.28 -14.90 -10.63
N ALA A 61 7.01 -15.03 -10.99
CA ALA A 61 6.29 -14.06 -11.80
C ALA A 61 5.41 -13.19 -10.88
N TYR A 62 5.64 -11.88 -10.87
CA TYR A 62 4.96 -10.96 -9.99
C TYR A 62 3.66 -10.48 -10.62
N THR A 63 2.56 -10.49 -9.88
CA THR A 63 1.29 -9.93 -10.33
C THR A 63 1.18 -8.45 -9.95
N VAL A 64 0.12 -7.78 -10.43
CA VAL A 64 -0.21 -6.42 -9.98
C VAL A 64 -0.42 -6.37 -8.45
N ASP A 65 -1.04 -7.40 -7.86
CA ASP A 65 -1.21 -7.48 -6.40
C ASP A 65 0.14 -7.53 -5.69
N HIS A 66 1.07 -8.37 -6.16
CA HIS A 66 2.41 -8.48 -5.58
C HIS A 66 3.17 -7.15 -5.65
N PHE A 67 3.00 -6.41 -6.75
CA PHE A 67 3.58 -5.09 -6.93
C PHE A 67 3.00 -4.06 -5.94
N LEU A 68 1.68 -3.96 -5.84
CA LEU A 68 1.02 -3.02 -4.93
C LEU A 68 1.29 -3.36 -3.45
N GLN A 69 1.28 -4.65 -3.09
CA GLN A 69 1.68 -5.12 -1.76
C GLN A 69 3.12 -4.70 -1.42
N SER A 70 4.05 -4.85 -2.37
CA SER A 70 5.44 -4.46 -2.18
C SER A 70 5.58 -2.94 -2.01
N GLY A 71 4.83 -2.16 -2.78
CA GLY A 71 4.80 -0.70 -2.64
C GLY A 71 4.33 -0.27 -1.24
N ILE A 72 3.17 -0.77 -0.79
CA ILE A 72 2.66 -0.47 0.57
C ILE A 72 3.63 -0.93 1.65
N ALA A 73 4.21 -2.13 1.52
CA ALA A 73 5.17 -2.61 2.49
C ALA A 73 6.41 -1.69 2.58
N LEU A 74 6.90 -1.17 1.46
CA LEU A 74 8.03 -0.24 1.45
C LEU A 74 7.67 1.12 2.05
N GLU A 75 6.46 1.65 1.81
CA GLU A 75 5.96 2.86 2.48
C GLU A 75 5.95 2.67 4.00
N LEU A 76 5.41 1.55 4.47
CA LEU A 76 5.34 1.24 5.90
C LEU A 76 6.72 1.02 6.55
N LEU A 77 7.64 0.41 5.82
CA LEU A 77 9.04 0.30 6.23
C LEU A 77 9.70 1.68 6.36
N ASN A 78 9.45 2.59 5.41
CA ASN A 78 9.98 3.96 5.43
C ASN A 78 9.41 4.76 6.62
N SER A 79 8.19 4.45 7.07
CA SER A 79 7.60 4.99 8.31
C SER A 79 8.23 4.43 9.60
N GLY A 80 9.24 3.57 9.51
CA GLY A 80 9.98 3.01 10.64
C GLY A 80 9.38 1.72 11.24
N LEU A 81 8.40 1.10 10.59
CA LEU A 81 7.89 -0.20 11.03
C LEU A 81 8.87 -1.34 10.72
N THR A 82 8.89 -2.37 11.55
CA THR A 82 9.77 -3.52 11.34
C THR A 82 9.29 -4.40 10.19
N GLY A 83 10.21 -5.02 9.44
CA GLY A 83 9.86 -5.84 8.28
C GLY A 83 8.84 -6.95 8.58
N LYS A 84 8.97 -7.66 9.71
CA LYS A 84 8.02 -8.72 10.06
C LYS A 84 6.60 -8.18 10.31
N LEU A 85 6.50 -7.09 11.07
CA LEU A 85 5.21 -6.44 11.34
C LEU A 85 4.55 -5.99 10.04
N VAL A 86 5.31 -5.35 9.15
CA VAL A 86 4.81 -4.88 7.85
C VAL A 86 4.31 -6.04 7.00
N THR A 87 5.10 -7.12 6.87
CA THR A 87 4.70 -8.27 6.05
C THR A 87 3.44 -8.95 6.57
N ASP A 88 3.30 -9.06 7.90
CA ASP A 88 2.13 -9.65 8.53
C ASP A 88 0.89 -8.78 8.28
N LEU A 89 1.00 -7.48 8.56
CA LEU A 89 -0.09 -6.52 8.42
C LEU A 89 -0.62 -6.47 6.98
N VAL A 90 0.28 -6.31 6.01
CA VAL A 90 -0.12 -6.22 4.60
C VAL A 90 -0.74 -7.53 4.13
N THR A 91 -0.20 -8.68 4.56
CA THR A 91 -0.75 -9.99 4.17
C THR A 91 -2.14 -10.22 4.77
N GLU A 92 -2.30 -9.99 6.08
CA GLU A 92 -3.55 -10.23 6.80
C GLU A 92 -4.68 -9.31 6.32
N HIS A 93 -4.36 -8.06 6.02
CA HIS A 93 -5.35 -7.04 5.68
C HIS A 93 -5.40 -6.68 4.19
N TRP A 94 -4.76 -7.48 3.33
CA TRP A 94 -4.62 -7.14 1.91
C TRP A 94 -5.93 -6.83 1.22
N GLN A 95 -7.00 -7.59 1.49
CA GLN A 95 -8.31 -7.34 0.87
C GLN A 95 -8.84 -5.95 1.17
N LYS A 96 -8.64 -5.45 2.40
CA LYS A 96 -9.07 -4.10 2.82
C LYS A 96 -8.16 -3.03 2.22
N ILE A 97 -6.83 -3.23 2.29
CA ILE A 97 -5.85 -2.31 1.72
C ILE A 97 -6.06 -2.15 0.20
N GLY A 98 -6.21 -3.27 -0.52
CA GLY A 98 -6.49 -3.28 -1.95
C GLY A 98 -7.81 -2.57 -2.31
N ALA A 99 -8.82 -2.70 -1.46
CA ALA A 99 -10.08 -1.98 -1.62
C ALA A 99 -9.93 -0.46 -1.37
N GLY A 100 -9.10 -0.07 -0.39
CA GLY A 100 -8.70 1.33 -0.17
C GLY A 100 -7.95 1.91 -1.37
N ILE A 101 -6.98 1.18 -1.93
CA ILE A 101 -6.24 1.59 -3.14
C ILE A 101 -7.22 1.75 -4.32
N TRP A 102 -8.15 0.81 -4.50
CA TRP A 102 -9.16 0.93 -5.55
C TRP A 102 -10.04 2.16 -5.35
N ALA A 103 -10.53 2.42 -4.14
CA ALA A 103 -11.34 3.59 -3.83
C ALA A 103 -10.57 4.90 -4.06
N ALA A 104 -9.28 4.92 -3.72
CA ALA A 104 -8.39 6.06 -3.94
C ALA A 104 -8.17 6.32 -5.44
N HIS A 105 -7.93 5.25 -6.22
CA HIS A 105 -7.82 5.34 -7.66
C HIS A 105 -9.11 5.79 -8.33
N ASP A 106 -10.24 5.20 -7.92
CA ASP A 106 -11.57 5.55 -8.44
C ASP A 106 -11.90 7.01 -8.16
N ARG A 107 -11.35 7.63 -7.09
CA ARG A 107 -11.59 9.03 -6.76
C ARG A 107 -10.59 10.02 -7.29
N SER A 108 -9.50 9.52 -7.83
CA SER A 108 -8.43 10.36 -8.29
C SER A 108 -8.92 11.30 -9.39
N PRO A 109 -8.62 12.61 -9.31
CA PRO A 109 -8.90 13.52 -10.41
C PRO A 109 -8.10 13.16 -11.68
N ARG A 110 -7.05 12.33 -11.55
CA ARG A 110 -6.25 11.82 -12.69
C ARG A 110 -6.89 10.60 -13.36
N ASN A 111 -7.90 9.97 -12.76
CA ASN A 111 -8.62 8.87 -13.38
C ASN A 111 -9.72 9.46 -14.29
N PRO A 112 -9.57 9.45 -15.63
CA PRO A 112 -10.55 10.04 -16.54
C PRO A 112 -11.87 9.26 -16.57
N TRP A 113 -11.86 8.02 -16.05
CA TRP A 113 -13.01 7.11 -15.97
C TRP A 113 -13.76 7.23 -14.65
N SER A 114 -13.26 8.06 -13.73
CA SER A 114 -13.91 8.30 -12.46
C SER A 114 -15.20 9.09 -12.62
N GLU A 115 -16.29 8.55 -12.08
CA GLU A 115 -17.54 9.29 -11.88
C GLU A 115 -17.54 10.07 -10.54
N HIS A 116 -16.55 9.83 -9.68
CA HIS A 116 -16.53 10.29 -8.29
C HIS A 116 -15.27 11.11 -8.01
N ARG A 117 -15.38 12.43 -7.85
CA ARG A 117 -14.30 13.21 -7.21
C ARG A 117 -14.56 13.28 -5.72
N GLY A 118 -13.57 12.93 -4.91
CA GLY A 118 -13.73 12.87 -3.46
C GLY A 118 -12.46 13.23 -2.69
N PRO A 119 -12.54 13.26 -1.35
CA PRO A 119 -11.39 13.51 -0.50
C PRO A 119 -10.32 12.43 -0.67
N ASP A 120 -9.09 12.76 -0.28
CA ASP A 120 -7.99 11.80 -0.25
C ASP A 120 -8.33 10.61 0.66
N VAL A 121 -7.89 9.43 0.25
CA VAL A 121 -8.05 8.19 1.00
C VAL A 121 -6.75 7.91 1.72
N HIS A 122 -6.82 7.77 3.04
CA HIS A 122 -5.67 7.45 3.89
C HIS A 122 -5.78 6.02 4.43
N LEU A 123 -4.65 5.33 4.49
CA LEU A 123 -4.47 4.12 5.29
C LEU A 123 -3.81 4.54 6.59
N ASP A 124 -4.59 4.60 7.65
CA ASP A 124 -4.04 4.81 8.98
C ASP A 124 -3.83 3.46 9.66
N ILE A 125 -2.71 3.33 10.36
CA ILE A 125 -2.34 2.14 11.11
C ILE A 125 -2.04 2.59 12.53
N GLU A 126 -2.96 2.30 13.44
CA GLU A 126 -2.73 2.48 14.86
C GLU A 126 -1.87 1.33 15.39
N VAL A 127 -0.63 1.63 15.77
CA VAL A 127 0.26 0.66 16.39
C VAL A 127 0.15 0.82 17.91
N GLN A 128 -0.50 -0.14 18.56
CA GLN A 128 -0.57 -0.20 20.02
C GLN A 128 0.63 -1.00 20.58
N GLY A 129 1.27 -0.45 21.62
CA GLY A 129 2.12 -1.24 22.49
C GLY A 129 3.55 -1.52 22.02
N LEU A 130 4.18 -0.64 21.24
CA LEU A 130 5.64 -0.71 21.00
C LEU A 130 6.42 -0.41 22.29
N LYS A 131 6.50 -1.37 23.21
CA LYS A 131 7.43 -1.35 24.33
C LYS A 131 8.74 -2.01 23.89
N ASN A 132 9.86 -1.34 24.12
CA ASN A 132 11.19 -1.93 24.01
C ASN A 132 11.39 -3.01 25.10
N SER A 133 12.51 -3.74 25.06
CA SER A 133 12.87 -4.76 26.05
C SER A 133 12.88 -4.24 27.49
N ASP A 134 13.01 -2.92 27.68
CA ASP A 134 13.04 -2.25 28.97
C ASP A 134 11.64 -1.74 29.41
N GLY A 135 10.58 -2.10 28.68
CA GLY A 135 9.20 -1.69 28.97
C GLY A 135 8.88 -0.23 28.62
N LYS A 136 9.82 0.53 28.05
CA LYS A 136 9.66 1.91 27.59
C LYS A 136 9.17 1.94 26.15
N PHE A 137 8.42 2.96 25.76
CA PHE A 137 7.95 3.05 24.37
C PHE A 137 9.13 3.23 23.41
N ALA A 138 9.19 2.39 22.36
CA ALA A 138 10.19 2.53 21.32
C ALA A 138 9.97 3.88 20.62
N ARG A 139 11.00 4.73 20.60
CA ARG A 139 10.97 5.97 19.83
C ARG A 139 11.14 5.55 18.37
N ILE A 140 10.10 5.69 17.56
CA ILE A 140 10.23 5.56 16.11
C ILE A 140 11.03 6.78 15.67
N GLN A 141 12.31 6.58 15.36
CA GLN A 141 13.12 7.57 14.67
C GLN A 141 12.79 7.44 13.19
N VAL A 142 12.10 8.44 12.65
CA VAL A 142 11.97 8.61 11.21
C VAL A 142 13.30 9.19 10.74
N GLU A 143 14.10 8.36 10.07
CA GLU A 143 15.32 8.82 9.40
C GLU A 143 14.89 9.33 8.03
N ASP A 144 14.64 10.64 7.98
CA ASP A 144 14.18 11.35 6.78
C ASP A 144 15.30 11.36 5.74
N ASP A 145 15.17 10.51 4.72
CA ASP A 145 15.99 10.60 3.50
C ASP A 145 15.13 10.76 2.23
N TYR A 146 13.79 10.61 2.33
CA TYR A 146 12.86 10.77 1.19
C TYR A 146 11.50 11.33 1.65
N SER A 147 11.38 12.65 1.62
CA SER A 147 10.24 13.45 2.10
C SER A 147 8.96 13.31 1.25
N ARG A 148 8.17 12.27 1.48
CA ARG A 148 6.80 12.13 0.94
C ARG A 148 5.72 11.77 1.97
N LEU A 149 6.12 11.48 3.20
CA LEU A 149 5.20 11.25 4.31
C LEU A 149 5.30 12.46 5.25
N GLU A 150 4.17 13.07 5.57
CA GLU A 150 4.07 13.88 6.79
C GLU A 150 3.59 12.93 7.88
N PRO A 151 4.48 12.37 8.71
CA PRO A 151 4.02 11.53 9.80
C PRO A 151 3.29 12.41 10.81
N ILE A 152 1.96 12.30 10.85
CA ILE A 152 1.15 12.95 11.88
C ILE A 152 1.32 12.18 13.18
N PHE A 153 2.38 12.50 13.92
CA PHE A 153 2.57 12.01 15.27
C PHE A 153 1.69 12.80 16.24
N SER A 154 0.46 12.33 16.48
CA SER A 154 -0.30 12.78 17.66
C SER A 154 0.22 12.02 18.88
N VAL A 155 1.10 12.67 19.66
CA VAL A 155 1.65 12.08 20.89
C VAL A 155 0.63 12.26 22.02
N GLY A 156 -0.46 11.48 21.95
CA GLY A 156 -1.27 11.11 23.11
C GLY A 156 -0.66 9.88 23.78
N ARG A 157 -0.72 9.79 25.12
CA ARG A 157 0.10 8.92 25.99
C ARG A 157 0.27 7.41 25.65
N GLN A 158 -0.34 6.82 24.62
CA GLN A 158 -0.23 5.37 24.33
C GLN A 158 -0.37 4.94 22.86
N ARG A 159 -0.43 5.85 21.88
CA ARG A 159 -0.75 5.48 20.48
C ARG A 159 0.20 6.12 19.49
N CYS A 160 0.66 5.33 18.52
CA CYS A 160 1.33 5.83 17.33
C CYS A 160 0.44 5.51 16.13
N VAL A 161 0.18 6.50 15.28
CA VAL A 161 -0.56 6.31 14.03
C VAL A 161 0.41 6.52 12.87
N VAL A 162 0.52 5.54 11.98
CA VAL A 162 1.23 5.66 10.71
C VAL A 162 0.19 5.85 9.63
N SER A 163 0.22 6.97 8.91
CA SER A 163 -0.70 7.25 7.80
C SER A 163 0.02 7.12 6.46
N VAL A 164 -0.61 6.45 5.50
CA VAL A 164 -0.20 6.40 4.10
C VAL A 164 -1.30 7.01 3.24
N ASN A 165 -1.02 8.07 2.50
CA ASN A 165 -1.97 8.65 1.55
C ASN A 165 -2.13 7.71 0.34
N LEU A 166 -3.18 6.90 0.33
CA LEU A 166 -3.46 5.93 -0.73
C LEU A 166 -3.81 6.61 -2.05
N THR A 167 -4.35 7.84 -2.04
CA THR A 167 -4.62 8.59 -3.28
C THR A 167 -3.33 8.98 -3.97
N ALA A 168 -2.39 9.59 -3.23
CA ALA A 168 -1.08 9.95 -3.74
C ALA A 168 -0.30 8.70 -4.18
N PHE A 169 -0.25 7.67 -3.32
CA PHE A 169 0.38 6.39 -3.62
C PHE A 169 -0.19 5.79 -4.91
N SER A 170 -1.52 5.65 -5.00
CA SER A 170 -2.19 5.06 -6.16
C SER A 170 -1.92 5.85 -7.43
N ASN A 171 -1.95 7.18 -7.38
CA ASN A 171 -1.72 8.01 -8.56
C ASN A 171 -0.31 7.83 -9.10
N ASP A 172 0.68 7.97 -8.22
CA ASP A 172 2.07 7.93 -8.62
C ASP A 172 2.51 6.51 -9.01
N ILE A 173 2.10 5.50 -8.25
CA ILE A 173 2.54 4.13 -8.49
C ILE A 173 1.93 3.55 -9.77
N LEU A 174 0.67 3.89 -10.08
CA LEU A 174 0.01 3.44 -11.31
C LEU A 174 0.56 4.19 -12.52
N GLU A 175 0.78 5.50 -12.41
CA GLU A 175 1.42 6.29 -13.47
C GLU A 175 2.81 5.75 -13.81
N ASN A 176 3.62 5.43 -12.80
CA ASN A 176 4.93 4.83 -13.01
C ASN A 176 4.83 3.40 -13.58
N LEU A 177 3.83 2.63 -13.14
CA LEU A 177 3.58 1.30 -13.71
C LEU A 177 3.23 1.37 -15.20
N PHE A 178 2.52 2.40 -15.65
CA PHE A 178 2.22 2.61 -17.07
C PHE A 178 3.42 3.13 -17.87
N LYS A 179 4.25 3.99 -17.26
CA LYS A 179 5.45 4.55 -17.92
C LYS A 179 6.58 3.54 -18.06
N VAL A 180 6.83 2.76 -17.01
CA VAL A 180 7.96 1.81 -16.91
C VAL A 180 7.53 0.40 -17.31
N GLY A 181 6.29 0.03 -16.98
CA GLY A 181 5.78 -1.31 -17.18
C GLY A 181 5.18 -1.53 -18.56
N GLN A 182 5.27 -2.76 -19.04
CA GLN A 182 4.59 -3.24 -20.24
C GLN A 182 3.09 -3.49 -20.02
N PHE A 183 2.48 -2.83 -19.03
CA PHE A 183 1.11 -3.09 -18.62
C PHE A 183 0.16 -2.16 -19.36
N SER A 184 -0.89 -2.71 -19.95
CA SER A 184 -2.00 -1.88 -20.41
C SER A 184 -2.74 -1.31 -19.20
N GLU A 185 -3.18 -0.06 -19.30
CA GLU A 185 -4.03 0.59 -18.31
C GLU A 185 -5.23 -0.29 -17.93
N TYR A 186 -5.87 -0.88 -18.94
CA TYR A 186 -6.99 -1.81 -18.80
C TYR A 186 -6.69 -3.01 -17.91
N SER A 187 -5.50 -3.62 -18.07
CA SER A 187 -5.09 -4.78 -17.27
C SER A 187 -4.95 -4.44 -15.79
N VAL A 188 -4.35 -3.28 -15.51
CA VAL A 188 -4.15 -2.83 -14.12
C VAL A 188 -5.48 -2.43 -13.50
N GLN A 189 -6.32 -1.68 -14.22
CA GLN A 189 -7.66 -1.33 -13.78
C GLN A 189 -8.49 -2.58 -13.45
N ASN A 190 -8.48 -3.60 -14.30
CA ASN A 190 -9.20 -4.84 -14.03
C ASN A 190 -8.66 -5.57 -12.79
N ALA A 191 -7.34 -5.57 -12.60
CA ALA A 191 -6.71 -6.19 -11.45
C ALA A 191 -7.14 -5.53 -10.13
N ILE A 192 -7.29 -4.20 -10.11
CA ILE A 192 -7.73 -3.48 -8.90
C ILE A 192 -9.25 -3.40 -8.77
N LYS A 193 -10.01 -3.40 -9.87
CA LYS A 193 -11.49 -3.32 -9.87
C LYS A 193 -12.16 -4.48 -9.16
N LYS A 194 -11.48 -5.63 -9.05
CA LYS A 194 -11.97 -6.77 -8.26
C LYS A 194 -12.16 -6.40 -6.78
N TYR A 195 -11.35 -5.48 -6.23
CA TYR A 195 -11.47 -5.05 -4.84
C TYR A 195 -12.69 -4.16 -4.59
N GLY A 196 -13.12 -3.39 -5.58
CA GLY A 196 -14.36 -2.60 -5.52
C GLY A 196 -15.64 -3.45 -5.41
N LYS A 197 -15.54 -4.78 -5.55
CA LYS A 197 -16.64 -5.72 -5.29
C LYS A 197 -16.60 -6.30 -3.87
N ILE A 198 -15.46 -6.28 -3.20
CA ILE A 198 -15.25 -6.95 -1.90
C ILE A 198 -15.88 -6.15 -0.76
N ILE A 199 -15.86 -4.82 -0.86
CA ILE A 199 -16.47 -3.94 0.13
C ILE A 199 -17.40 -2.99 -0.63
N PRO A 200 -18.63 -3.43 -0.99
CA PRO A 200 -19.63 -2.58 -1.66
C PRO A 200 -19.86 -1.27 -0.92
N GLU A 201 -19.70 -1.29 0.40
CA GLU A 201 -19.87 -0.16 1.29
C GLU A 201 -18.87 0.96 1.00
N LEU A 202 -17.66 0.68 0.47
CA LEU A 202 -16.71 1.73 0.03
C LEU A 202 -17.24 2.64 -1.08
N LYS A 203 -18.33 2.24 -1.75
CA LYS A 203 -19.04 3.08 -2.74
C LYS A 203 -20.09 3.99 -2.11
N SER A 204 -20.49 3.72 -0.88
CA SER A 204 -21.48 4.54 -0.18
C SER A 204 -20.82 5.78 0.43
N PRO A 205 -21.30 7.01 0.12
CA PRO A 205 -20.85 8.23 0.80
C PRO A 205 -20.90 8.12 2.33
N SER A 206 -21.88 7.40 2.88
CA SER A 206 -22.08 7.25 4.33
C SER A 206 -21.11 6.30 5.02
N PHE A 207 -20.52 5.35 4.30
CA PHE A 207 -19.51 4.45 4.85
C PHE A 207 -18.14 5.14 4.98
N LEU A 208 -17.92 6.14 4.12
CA LEU A 208 -16.69 6.93 4.02
C LEU A 208 -16.69 8.15 4.93
N ASN A 209 -17.80 8.44 5.60
CA ASN A 209 -17.81 9.39 6.71
C ASN A 209 -17.65 8.69 8.07
N LYS A 210 -17.75 7.35 8.11
CA LYS A 210 -17.78 6.59 9.37
C LYS A 210 -16.44 6.03 9.84
N GLY A 211 -15.40 6.06 9.02
CA GLY A 211 -14.09 5.46 9.37
C GLY A 211 -14.16 3.94 9.57
N PHE A 212 -13.02 3.27 9.48
CA PHE A 212 -12.93 1.83 9.73
C PHE A 212 -12.57 1.61 11.21
N GLU A 213 -13.51 1.12 12.02
CA GLU A 213 -13.22 0.67 13.39
C GLU A 213 -12.51 -0.69 13.39
N TRP A 214 -11.22 -0.77 13.09
CA TRP A 214 -10.41 -1.90 13.54
C TRP A 214 -9.02 -1.39 13.93
N TYR A 215 -8.82 -1.15 15.24
CA TYR A 215 -7.65 -0.49 15.83
C TYR A 215 -7.50 0.96 15.30
N ARG A 216 -8.44 1.80 15.75
CA ARG A 216 -8.82 3.17 15.32
C ARG A 216 -8.07 3.77 14.11
N VAL A 217 -8.66 3.52 12.94
CA VAL A 217 -8.48 4.27 11.69
C VAL A 217 -9.59 5.32 11.61
N GLY A 218 -9.27 6.58 11.89
CA GLY A 218 -10.18 7.70 11.69
C GLY A 218 -10.12 8.18 10.25
N LEU A 219 -11.21 8.74 9.72
CA LEU A 219 -11.12 9.53 8.49
C LEU A 219 -10.91 10.97 8.94
N PHE A 220 -9.69 11.43 8.71
CA PHE A 220 -9.29 12.78 8.98
C PHE A 220 -9.33 13.55 7.67
N ASP A 221 -9.93 14.74 7.69
CA ASP A 221 -9.71 15.67 6.60
C ASP A 221 -8.24 16.14 6.59
N SER A 222 -7.86 16.94 5.59
CA SER A 222 -6.53 17.55 5.52
C SER A 222 -6.20 18.47 6.70
N GLY A 223 -7.17 18.76 7.58
CA GLY A 223 -7.02 19.51 8.82
C GLY A 223 -6.89 18.64 10.08
N GLY A 224 -6.90 17.30 9.95
CA GLY A 224 -6.81 16.40 11.11
C GLY A 224 -8.10 16.31 11.93
N ASN A 225 -9.25 16.77 11.39
CA ASN A 225 -10.53 16.68 12.09
C ASN A 225 -11.09 15.27 11.98
N ASP A 226 -11.43 14.68 13.13
CA ASP A 226 -12.11 13.40 13.20
C ASP A 226 -13.54 13.56 12.66
N LEU A 227 -13.81 13.02 11.47
CA LEU A 227 -15.10 13.15 10.80
C LEU A 227 -16.19 12.23 11.41
N SER A 228 -15.91 11.53 12.52
CA SER A 228 -16.84 10.58 13.16
C SER A 228 -17.97 11.19 14.03
N HIS A 229 -18.01 12.53 14.19
CA HIS A 229 -18.96 13.22 15.09
C HIS A 229 -19.83 14.31 14.43
N GLY A 230 -20.07 14.20 13.12
CA GLY A 230 -20.99 15.07 12.36
C GLY A 230 -22.23 14.34 11.85
#